data_AF-A0A6M0K3J7-F1
#
_entry.id   AF-A0A6M0K3J7-F1
#
_cell.length_a   1.000
_cell.length_b   1.000
_cell.length_c   1.000
_cell.angle_alpha   90.00
_cell.angle_beta   90.00
_cell.angle_gamma   90.00
#
_symmetry.space_group_name_H-M   'P 1'
#
loop_
_entity.id
_entity.type
_entity.pdbx_description
1 polymer ?
#
loop_
_entity_poly.entity_id
_entity_poly.type
_entity_poly.pdbx_seq_one_letter_code
_entity_poly.pdbx_strand_id
1 'polypeptide(L)'
;MKKIWWAGAMALSLPCASLSGALAANLDASSGLASKLAEPSPIDVAAKTPTDEAGVRLIANRDLRSWLEVDGERLEISGRLSLHLLATEQGLKDGMVEVKGFNLAYFKVPQAQISRGRTSQDDTGVLGFAVKHEGGSQYLEYDPASGRLAGKLYGYVDASYMAALGRLAGDSAKDDDLYETPAQSASLYVEIALDEALSALSERAKVGEDEMRKGAAEDVMRTKAGLRFEADIDAESDFDLPAYRIEAKPFELELEYAPAIYWIEVAKRLCVQPVRIGRLSWSGGWPYGLSVDYTGEGLSFGMPEVRNQWSKADVVFTVNDWVTVWQSGYWEMDTNGSWTSTEEANLMNEVDNDDCVEVFFIDDFVPESAHGGGATWGSGTAGTKIITSDGNARGGIDETHLAHELGHSMGLRHPWSPATASAEPGSTGTLMCPSGWMNDNPKVNSQENEDKLSNPLFTFAFKFVTAGPDCADSGDCGACP
;
A
#
# COMPACT_ATOMS: atom_id res chain seq x y z
N MET A 1 -0.80 -49.76 49.45
CA MET A 1 0.55 -49.94 48.86
C MET A 1 0.60 -48.99 47.66
N LYS A 2 1.44 -47.95 47.51
CA LYS A 2 2.80 -47.63 48.00
C LYS A 2 2.86 -46.16 48.50
N LYS A 3 3.78 -45.95 49.45
CA LYS A 3 4.24 -44.78 50.26
C LYS A 3 4.30 -43.43 49.49
N ILE A 4 3.73 -42.31 49.99
CA ILE A 4 4.20 -41.33 51.02
C ILE A 4 5.58 -40.72 50.70
N TRP A 5 5.67 -39.38 50.56
CA TRP A 5 6.45 -38.44 51.42
C TRP A 5 5.98 -36.98 51.20
N TRP A 6 5.96 -36.23 52.30
CA TRP A 6 5.60 -34.81 52.50
C TRP A 6 6.87 -33.99 52.81
N ALA A 7 6.71 -32.65 52.87
CA ALA A 7 7.59 -31.59 53.41
C ALA A 7 8.50 -30.89 52.38
N GLY A 8 8.71 -29.57 52.42
CA GLY A 8 8.28 -28.56 53.37
C GLY A 8 8.64 -27.15 52.87
N ALA A 9 7.94 -26.15 53.41
CA ALA A 9 8.19 -24.74 53.19
C ALA A 9 9.44 -24.27 53.94
N MET A 10 10.24 -23.40 53.31
CA MET A 10 11.23 -22.56 53.98
C MET A 10 11.17 -21.15 53.40
N ALA A 11 10.71 -20.22 54.24
CA ALA A 11 10.84 -18.80 54.07
C ALA A 11 12.27 -18.38 54.46
N LEU A 12 12.93 -17.63 53.58
CA LEU A 12 14.17 -16.93 53.89
C LEU A 12 13.93 -15.44 53.69
N SER A 13 13.85 -14.73 54.81
CA SER A 13 13.93 -13.28 54.92
C SER A 13 15.38 -12.84 54.76
N LEU A 14 15.64 -11.86 53.90
CA LEU A 14 16.89 -11.10 53.90
C LEU A 14 16.59 -9.58 53.94
N PRO A 15 17.49 -8.79 54.54
CA PRO A 15 17.13 -7.51 55.14
C PRO A 15 17.24 -6.32 54.18
N CYS A 16 16.40 -5.32 54.47
CA CYS A 16 16.54 -3.92 54.10
C CYS A 16 17.97 -3.41 54.30
N ALA A 17 18.57 -2.86 53.24
CA ALA A 17 19.64 -1.88 53.35
C ALA A 17 19.31 -0.70 52.43
N SER A 18 19.04 0.42 53.08
CA SER A 18 18.83 1.75 52.50
C SER A 18 20.12 2.29 51.89
N LEU A 19 20.05 2.74 50.63
CA LEU A 19 21.02 3.66 50.06
C LEU A 19 20.26 4.85 49.46
N SER A 20 20.06 5.83 50.32
CA SER A 20 19.77 7.22 50.01
C SER A 20 21.01 7.88 49.40
N GLY A 21 20.86 8.58 48.26
CA GLY A 21 21.93 9.45 47.78
C GLY A 21 21.82 9.89 46.32
N ALA A 22 21.12 11.00 46.12
CA ALA A 22 21.40 12.07 45.15
C ALA A 22 21.58 11.73 43.65
N LEU A 23 20.52 12.02 42.87
CA LEU A 23 20.64 12.73 41.59
C LEU A 23 19.23 13.23 41.19
N ALA A 24 18.89 14.40 41.72
CA ALA A 24 17.79 15.22 41.25
C ALA A 24 18.40 16.45 40.58
N ALA A 25 18.30 16.55 39.26
CA ALA A 25 18.20 17.79 38.50
C ALA A 25 18.02 17.49 37.00
N ASN A 26 17.04 18.16 36.40
CA ASN A 26 16.79 18.35 34.97
C ASN A 26 16.12 17.21 34.20
N LEU A 27 14.81 17.05 34.39
CA LEU A 27 13.86 16.70 33.34
C LEU A 27 12.52 17.38 33.68
N ASP A 28 12.41 18.67 33.41
CA ASP A 28 11.12 19.38 33.43
C ASP A 28 11.16 20.48 32.35
N ALA A 29 10.92 20.08 31.11
CA ALA A 29 10.74 20.97 29.96
C ALA A 29 10.04 20.21 28.81
N SER A 30 8.80 19.76 29.02
CA SER A 30 7.97 19.23 27.92
C SER A 30 6.48 19.59 28.00
N SER A 31 6.06 20.49 28.88
CA SER A 31 4.65 20.82 29.12
C SER A 31 4.23 22.23 28.66
N GLY A 32 4.76 22.74 27.54
CA GLY A 32 4.58 24.17 27.19
C GLY A 32 4.40 24.58 25.73
N LEU A 33 4.06 23.68 24.79
CA LEU A 33 3.95 24.05 23.36
C LEU A 33 2.65 23.61 22.65
N ALA A 34 1.64 23.14 23.38
CA ALA A 34 0.38 22.65 22.80
C ALA A 34 -0.75 23.70 22.67
N SER A 35 -0.45 24.98 22.42
CA SER A 35 -1.53 25.94 22.14
C SER A 35 -1.14 26.97 21.09
N LYS A 36 -1.90 26.97 19.99
CA LYS A 36 -1.91 27.88 18.82
C LYS A 36 -1.08 27.42 17.61
N LEU A 37 -1.40 26.26 17.06
CA LEU A 37 -1.35 26.08 15.62
C LEU A 37 -2.75 26.43 15.10
N ALA A 38 -2.85 27.53 14.34
CA ALA A 38 -4.06 27.82 13.59
C ALA A 38 -4.19 26.76 12.49
N GLU A 39 -5.39 26.25 12.27
CA GLU A 39 -5.66 25.37 11.13
C GLU A 39 -5.32 26.13 9.84
N PRO A 40 -4.45 25.58 8.96
CA PRO A 40 -4.17 26.21 7.68
C PRO A 40 -5.48 26.30 6.88
N SER A 41 -5.77 27.50 6.37
CA SER A 41 -6.93 27.70 5.49
C SER A 41 -6.74 26.90 4.20
N PRO A 42 -7.81 26.31 3.63
CA PRO A 42 -7.74 25.64 2.32
C PRO A 42 -7.23 26.65 1.27
N ILE A 43 -6.10 26.33 0.65
CA ILE A 43 -5.58 27.11 -0.48
C ILE A 43 -6.39 26.69 -1.70
N ASP A 44 -7.10 27.64 -2.31
CA ASP A 44 -7.88 27.44 -3.53
C ASP A 44 -6.92 27.40 -4.73
N VAL A 45 -6.38 26.21 -5.05
CA VAL A 45 -5.44 26.00 -6.15
C VAL A 45 -6.23 25.65 -7.42
N ALA A 46 -6.39 26.62 -8.31
CA ALA A 46 -6.89 26.37 -9.65
C ALA A 46 -5.96 25.39 -10.38
N ALA A 47 -6.53 24.28 -10.89
CA ALA A 47 -5.84 23.21 -11.61
C ALA A 47 -5.06 23.76 -12.81
N LYS A 48 -3.76 23.98 -12.60
CA LYS A 48 -2.77 24.21 -13.65
C LYS A 48 -2.20 22.83 -13.98
N THR A 49 -2.28 22.43 -15.25
CA THR A 49 -1.56 21.25 -15.75
C THR A 49 -0.10 21.37 -15.30
N PRO A 50 0.50 20.35 -14.64
CA PRO A 50 1.89 20.42 -14.20
C PRO A 50 2.77 20.53 -15.44
N THR A 51 3.10 21.75 -15.83
CA THR A 51 4.25 22.00 -16.69
C THR A 51 5.49 21.48 -15.97
N ASP A 52 6.47 20.98 -16.72
CA ASP A 52 7.84 20.61 -16.32
C ASP A 52 8.50 21.65 -15.39
N GLU A 53 8.04 21.78 -14.15
CA GLU A 53 8.59 22.73 -13.20
C GLU A 53 9.90 22.14 -12.69
N ALA A 54 10.99 22.78 -13.08
CA ALA A 54 12.31 22.49 -12.54
C ALA A 54 12.23 22.39 -11.01
N GLY A 55 12.87 21.36 -10.47
CA GLY A 55 12.80 21.04 -9.06
C GLY A 55 13.67 19.85 -8.70
N VAL A 56 13.52 19.38 -7.47
CA VAL A 56 14.17 18.16 -6.98
C VAL A 56 13.10 17.19 -6.50
N ARG A 57 13.19 15.94 -6.96
CA ARG A 57 12.40 14.82 -6.47
C ARG A 57 13.20 14.12 -5.38
N LEU A 58 12.58 13.85 -4.25
CA LEU A 58 13.19 13.09 -3.17
C LEU A 58 12.37 11.84 -2.91
N ILE A 59 13.04 10.70 -2.78
CA ILE A 59 12.41 9.44 -2.40
C ILE A 59 13.15 8.81 -1.23
N ALA A 60 12.43 8.00 -0.47
CA ALA A 60 13.01 7.22 0.61
C ALA A 60 12.20 5.95 0.83
N ASN A 61 12.89 4.84 1.13
CA ASN A 61 12.25 3.60 1.58
C ASN A 61 13.05 3.07 2.77
N ARG A 62 12.37 2.78 3.89
CA ARG A 62 13.07 2.41 5.12
C ARG A 62 12.22 1.55 6.03
N ASP A 63 12.83 0.50 6.58
CA ASP A 63 12.24 -0.26 7.69
C ASP A 63 12.23 0.61 8.95
N LEU A 64 11.11 0.58 9.67
CA LEU A 64 10.91 1.41 10.87
C LEU A 64 10.28 0.62 12.01
N ARG A 65 10.38 1.22 13.19
CA ARG A 65 9.70 0.74 14.40
C ARG A 65 8.92 1.88 15.04
N SER A 66 7.71 1.57 15.45
CA SER A 66 6.80 2.51 16.07
C SER A 66 6.16 1.93 17.32
N TRP A 67 5.53 2.80 18.09
CA TRP A 67 4.65 2.43 19.18
C TRP A 67 3.20 2.62 18.73
N LEU A 68 2.41 1.56 18.81
CA LEU A 68 0.96 1.60 18.68
C LEU A 68 0.35 1.75 20.07
N GLU A 69 -0.42 2.82 20.28
CA GLU A 69 -1.15 3.08 21.51
C GLU A 69 -2.65 2.94 21.25
N VAL A 70 -3.28 1.93 21.86
CA VAL A 70 -4.71 1.61 21.73
C VAL A 70 -5.26 1.25 23.10
N ASP A 71 -6.37 1.87 23.51
CA ASP A 71 -7.04 1.64 24.81
C ASP A 71 -6.09 1.69 26.03
N GLY A 72 -5.02 2.51 25.96
CA GLY A 72 -4.02 2.67 27.02
C GLY A 72 -2.93 1.60 27.04
N GLU A 73 -3.00 0.59 26.16
CA GLU A 73 -1.91 -0.35 25.92
C GLU A 73 -0.93 0.22 24.89
N ARG A 74 0.36 -0.10 25.06
CA ARG A 74 1.43 0.34 24.15
C ARG A 74 2.17 -0.88 23.60
N LEU A 75 2.13 -1.05 22.28
CA LEU A 75 2.70 -2.19 21.55
C LEU A 75 3.83 -1.70 20.63
N GLU A 76 4.95 -2.41 20.59
CA GLU A 76 5.97 -2.15 19.57
C GLU A 76 5.57 -2.86 18.28
N ILE A 77 5.53 -2.11 17.18
CA ILE A 77 5.26 -2.63 15.84
C ILE A 77 6.41 -2.27 14.90
N SER A 78 6.59 -3.09 13.87
CA SER A 78 7.61 -2.90 12.83
C SER A 78 6.98 -2.86 11.46
N GLY A 79 7.57 -2.10 10.55
CA GLY A 79 7.01 -1.89 9.23
C GLY A 79 7.98 -1.22 8.28
N ARG A 80 7.44 -0.70 7.19
CA ARG A 80 8.13 0.09 6.17
C ARG A 80 7.52 1.47 6.03
N LEU A 81 8.37 2.46 5.79
CA LEU A 81 8.03 3.79 5.29
C LEU A 81 8.46 3.86 3.84
N SER A 82 7.61 4.47 3.02
CA SER A 82 7.94 4.91 1.68
C SER A 82 7.50 6.35 1.48
N LEU A 83 8.40 7.19 0.99
CA LEU A 83 8.23 8.64 0.87
C LEU A 83 8.58 9.09 -0.56
N HIS A 84 7.76 9.99 -1.11
CA HIS A 84 8.03 10.72 -2.34
C HIS A 84 7.62 12.19 -2.17
N LEU A 85 8.61 13.07 -2.27
CA LEU A 85 8.45 14.52 -2.18
C LEU A 85 8.86 15.18 -3.50
N LEU A 86 8.16 16.26 -3.85
CA LEU A 86 8.52 17.14 -4.95
C LEU A 86 8.73 18.56 -4.43
N ALA A 87 9.95 19.06 -4.57
CA ALA A 87 10.30 20.44 -4.25
C ALA A 87 10.56 21.21 -5.56
N THR A 88 9.53 21.86 -6.09
CA THR A 88 9.68 22.73 -7.26
C THR A 88 10.39 24.03 -6.89
N GLU A 89 10.99 24.72 -7.85
CA GLU A 89 11.60 26.03 -7.61
C GLU A 89 10.61 27.05 -7.03
N GLN A 90 9.34 26.99 -7.44
CA GLN A 90 8.31 27.87 -6.90
C GLN A 90 7.90 27.45 -5.49
N GLY A 91 7.68 26.16 -5.26
CA GLY A 91 7.39 25.64 -3.92
C GLY A 91 8.47 26.02 -2.90
N LEU A 92 9.75 25.89 -3.26
CA LEU A 92 10.85 26.29 -2.38
C LEU A 92 10.87 27.79 -2.07
N LYS A 93 10.44 28.67 -2.98
CA LYS A 93 10.31 30.12 -2.72
C LYS A 93 9.14 30.41 -1.79
N ASP A 94 8.07 29.64 -1.93
CA ASP A 94 6.87 29.77 -1.10
C ASP A 94 7.01 29.04 0.26
N GLY A 95 8.12 28.35 0.48
CA GLY A 95 8.37 27.58 1.70
C GLY A 95 7.51 26.31 1.78
N MET A 96 7.21 25.69 0.65
CA MET A 96 6.32 24.54 0.53
C MET A 96 6.97 23.41 -0.28
N VAL A 97 6.78 22.17 0.17
CA VAL A 97 7.20 20.96 -0.54
C VAL A 97 5.99 20.06 -0.68
N GLU A 98 5.73 19.60 -1.90
CA GLU A 98 4.59 18.75 -2.20
C GLU A 98 4.85 17.30 -1.78
N VAL A 99 3.86 16.67 -1.16
CA VAL A 99 3.85 15.24 -0.83
C VAL A 99 3.15 14.49 -1.94
N LYS A 100 3.96 13.86 -2.80
CA LYS A 100 3.49 12.99 -3.90
C LYS A 100 3.20 11.57 -3.43
N GLY A 101 3.72 11.17 -2.27
CA GLY A 101 3.42 9.88 -1.65
C GLY A 101 4.01 9.79 -0.25
N PHE A 102 3.23 9.28 0.69
CA PHE A 102 3.67 8.98 2.05
C PHE A 102 2.92 7.74 2.54
N ASN A 103 3.62 6.61 2.56
CA ASN A 103 3.04 5.31 2.86
C ASN A 103 3.72 4.70 4.08
N LEU A 104 2.91 4.12 4.97
CA LEU A 104 3.37 3.28 6.07
C LEU A 104 2.71 1.92 5.94
N ALA A 105 3.47 0.84 6.03
CA ALA A 105 2.92 -0.51 6.11
C ALA A 105 3.55 -1.22 7.31
N TYR A 106 2.76 -1.51 8.33
CA TYR A 106 3.21 -2.27 9.50
C TYR A 106 2.78 -3.72 9.37
N PHE A 107 3.72 -4.60 9.68
CA PHE A 107 3.65 -6.02 9.41
C PHE A 107 3.49 -6.79 10.73
N LYS A 108 2.75 -7.90 10.68
CA LYS A 108 2.47 -8.76 11.85
C LYS A 108 1.95 -8.00 13.08
N VAL A 109 1.12 -6.99 12.87
CA VAL A 109 0.48 -6.22 13.93
C VAL A 109 -0.57 -7.08 14.62
N PRO A 110 -0.52 -7.26 15.96
CA PRO A 110 -1.58 -7.94 16.71
C PRO A 110 -2.94 -7.29 16.47
N GLN A 111 -3.87 -8.02 15.86
CA GLN A 111 -5.14 -7.44 15.39
C GLN A 111 -6.18 -7.35 16.51
N ALA A 112 -6.14 -8.26 17.49
CA ALA A 112 -7.13 -8.36 18.56
C ALA A 112 -7.30 -7.06 19.37
N GLN A 113 -6.21 -6.29 19.54
CA GLN A 113 -6.19 -5.03 20.27
C GLN A 113 -6.85 -3.88 19.50
N ILE A 114 -6.68 -3.85 18.18
CA ILE A 114 -7.29 -2.82 17.32
C ILE A 114 -8.70 -3.19 16.85
N SER A 115 -9.05 -4.48 16.89
CA SER A 115 -10.36 -5.00 16.46
C SER A 115 -11.40 -5.10 17.60
N ARG A 116 -11.03 -4.73 18.83
CA ARG A 116 -11.85 -4.93 20.06
C ARG A 116 -12.32 -6.39 20.24
N GLY A 117 -11.44 -7.34 19.94
CA GLY A 117 -11.73 -8.77 20.06
C GLY A 117 -12.62 -9.33 18.96
N ARG A 118 -12.87 -8.58 17.87
CA ARG A 118 -13.36 -9.19 16.63
C ARG A 118 -12.27 -10.12 16.14
N THR A 119 -12.60 -11.40 16.06
CA THR A 119 -11.68 -12.42 15.59
C THR A 119 -11.45 -12.22 14.08
N SER A 120 -10.30 -11.67 13.70
CA SER A 120 -9.67 -12.09 12.45
C SER A 120 -9.32 -13.58 12.59
N GLN A 121 -9.29 -14.32 11.48
CA GLN A 121 -8.82 -15.71 11.53
C GLN A 121 -7.36 -15.78 12.00
N ASP A 122 -6.60 -14.70 11.78
CA ASP A 122 -5.20 -14.56 12.17
C ASP A 122 -5.00 -13.72 13.44
N ASP A 123 -4.03 -14.11 14.26
CA ASP A 123 -3.63 -13.36 15.46
C ASP A 123 -2.92 -12.03 15.12
N THR A 124 -2.32 -11.95 13.92
CA THR A 124 -1.59 -10.79 13.42
C THR A 124 -2.01 -10.46 12.00
N GLY A 125 -1.71 -9.24 11.53
CA GLY A 125 -1.98 -8.81 10.16
C GLY A 125 -1.25 -7.52 9.80
N VAL A 126 -1.60 -6.93 8.67
CA VAL A 126 -1.05 -5.66 8.21
C VAL A 126 -1.85 -4.48 8.76
N LEU A 127 -1.18 -3.35 8.95
CA LEU A 127 -1.78 -2.04 9.25
C LEU A 127 -1.15 -1.01 8.32
N GLY A 128 -1.92 -0.56 7.33
CA GLY A 128 -1.48 0.36 6.28
C GLY A 128 -1.91 1.79 6.54
N PHE A 129 -1.08 2.76 6.17
CA PHE A 129 -1.46 4.16 6.00
C PHE A 129 -1.04 4.61 4.60
N ALA A 130 -1.94 5.29 3.90
CA ALA A 130 -1.60 6.01 2.69
C ALA A 130 -2.21 7.41 2.72
N VAL A 131 -1.47 8.36 2.17
CA VAL A 131 -1.92 9.74 2.01
C VAL A 131 -3.11 9.79 1.02
N LYS A 132 -4.13 10.58 1.34
CA LYS A 132 -5.26 10.81 0.43
C LYS A 132 -4.92 11.94 -0.55
N HIS A 133 -5.42 11.83 -1.78
CA HIS A 133 -5.33 12.91 -2.78
C HIS A 133 -6.69 13.61 -3.00
N GLU A 134 -7.71 13.25 -2.22
CA GLU A 134 -9.02 13.87 -2.25
C GLU A 134 -8.91 15.37 -1.91
N GLY A 135 -9.33 16.23 -2.84
CA GLY A 135 -9.25 17.68 -2.68
C GLY A 135 -7.91 18.32 -3.07
N GLY A 136 -6.96 17.54 -3.60
CA GLY A 136 -5.72 18.03 -4.20
C GLY A 136 -4.45 17.62 -3.47
N SER A 137 -3.33 18.24 -3.87
CA SER A 137 -2.01 17.96 -3.32
C SER A 137 -1.88 18.38 -1.85
N GLN A 138 -1.13 17.59 -1.08
CA GLN A 138 -0.75 17.92 0.29
C GLN A 138 0.69 18.43 0.34
N TYR A 139 1.00 19.24 1.35
CA TYR A 139 2.29 19.94 1.44
C TYR A 139 2.89 19.91 2.84
N LEU A 140 4.21 19.98 2.91
CA LEU A 140 4.99 20.26 4.12
C LEU A 140 5.58 21.66 4.03
N GLU A 141 5.54 22.41 5.13
CA GLU A 141 6.22 23.70 5.25
C GLU A 141 7.74 23.47 5.33
N TYR A 142 8.49 24.19 4.51
CA TYR A 142 9.95 24.15 4.46
C TYR A 142 10.57 25.41 5.07
N ASP A 143 11.35 25.23 6.13
CA ASP A 143 12.19 26.28 6.69
C ASP A 143 13.63 26.15 6.15
N PRO A 144 14.06 27.04 5.23
CA PRO A 144 15.41 26.99 4.66
C PRO A 144 16.52 27.31 5.67
N ALA A 145 16.21 27.99 6.79
CA ALA A 145 17.20 28.34 7.78
C ALA A 145 17.61 27.13 8.64
N SER A 146 16.65 26.27 8.96
CA SER A 146 16.90 25.03 9.72
C SER A 146 17.02 23.78 8.87
N GLY A 147 16.66 23.84 7.57
CA GLY A 147 16.61 22.67 6.70
C GLY A 147 15.48 21.71 7.08
N ARG A 148 14.43 22.21 7.73
CA ARG A 148 13.34 21.41 8.30
C ARG A 148 12.10 21.46 7.41
N LEU A 149 11.49 20.30 7.21
CA LEU A 149 10.15 20.13 6.65
C LEU A 149 9.21 19.70 7.77
N ALA A 150 8.05 20.33 7.90
CA ALA A 150 7.05 19.91 8.88
C ALA A 150 5.63 20.19 8.40
N GLY A 151 4.69 19.37 8.82
CA GLY A 151 3.29 19.55 8.46
C GLY A 151 2.40 18.42 8.95
N LYS A 152 1.10 18.57 8.69
CA LYS A 152 0.09 17.56 8.98
C LYS A 152 -0.46 17.04 7.65
N LEU A 153 -0.36 15.73 7.46
CA LEU A 153 -0.91 15.00 6.33
C LEU A 153 -2.21 14.32 6.73
N TYR A 154 -3.08 14.10 5.75
CA TYR A 154 -4.34 13.41 5.91
C TYR A 154 -4.37 12.18 5.03
N GLY A 155 -4.89 11.08 5.56
CA GLY A 155 -4.85 9.80 4.89
C GLY A 155 -5.98 8.90 5.34
N TYR A 156 -5.87 7.65 4.94
CA TYR A 156 -6.66 6.56 5.50
C TYR A 156 -5.73 5.53 6.13
N VAL A 157 -6.31 4.73 7.02
CA VAL A 157 -5.67 3.56 7.60
C VAL A 157 -6.55 2.34 7.37
N ASP A 158 -5.93 1.28 6.86
CA ASP A 158 -6.53 -0.04 6.70
C ASP A 158 -5.84 -1.04 7.62
N ALA A 159 -6.54 -2.14 7.91
CA ALA A 159 -5.98 -3.26 8.65
C ALA A 159 -6.57 -4.59 8.18
N SER A 160 -5.81 -5.68 8.25
CA SER A 160 -6.26 -7.02 7.80
C SER A 160 -7.61 -7.42 8.39
N TYR A 161 -7.86 -7.15 9.68
CA TYR A 161 -9.13 -7.54 10.32
C TYR A 161 -10.35 -6.85 9.70
N MET A 162 -10.16 -5.70 9.03
CA MET A 162 -11.24 -4.97 8.38
C MET A 162 -11.76 -5.70 7.14
N ALA A 163 -10.98 -6.59 6.53
CA ALA A 163 -11.43 -7.40 5.39
C ALA A 163 -12.68 -8.24 5.73
N ALA A 164 -12.78 -8.71 6.98
CA ALA A 164 -13.97 -9.44 7.47
C ALA A 164 -15.22 -8.55 7.60
N LEU A 165 -15.06 -7.22 7.55
CA LEU A 165 -16.15 -6.23 7.54
C LEU A 165 -16.51 -5.80 6.12
N GLY A 166 -15.77 -6.29 5.12
CA GLY A 166 -15.92 -5.89 3.75
C GLY A 166 -17.27 -6.26 3.16
N ARG A 167 -17.70 -5.48 2.17
CA ARG A 167 -18.98 -5.64 1.46
C ARG A 167 -18.74 -5.50 -0.03
N LEU A 168 -19.66 -6.06 -0.83
CA LEU A 168 -19.67 -5.84 -2.27
C LEU A 168 -19.87 -4.35 -2.58
N ALA A 169 -19.13 -3.87 -3.58
CA ALA A 169 -19.20 -2.52 -4.08
C ALA A 169 -20.51 -2.26 -4.88
N GLY A 170 -21.62 -1.96 -4.21
CA GLY A 170 -22.86 -1.53 -4.86
C GLY A 170 -24.03 -2.52 -4.80
N ASP A 171 -25.16 -2.15 -5.42
CA ASP A 171 -26.44 -2.87 -5.34
C ASP A 171 -26.67 -3.84 -6.53
N SER A 172 -25.81 -3.82 -7.55
CA SER A 172 -26.01 -4.60 -8.79
C SER A 172 -24.88 -5.58 -9.03
N ALA A 173 -25.14 -6.81 -8.57
CA ALA A 173 -24.39 -8.06 -8.73
C ALA A 173 -24.00 -8.47 -10.18
N LYS A 174 -23.84 -7.57 -11.16
CA LYS A 174 -23.41 -7.94 -12.52
C LYS A 174 -22.06 -7.39 -12.91
N ASP A 175 -21.57 -6.38 -12.18
CA ASP A 175 -20.34 -5.66 -12.52
C ASP A 175 -19.35 -5.62 -11.34
N ASP A 176 -19.53 -6.43 -10.29
CA ASP A 176 -18.75 -6.30 -9.04
C ASP A 176 -17.67 -7.40 -8.91
N ASP A 177 -16.50 -7.15 -9.47
CA ASP A 177 -15.22 -7.84 -9.22
C ASP A 177 -14.47 -7.26 -7.98
N LEU A 178 -15.08 -6.29 -7.30
CA LEU A 178 -14.47 -5.51 -6.23
C LEU A 178 -15.16 -5.69 -4.87
N TYR A 179 -14.38 -6.08 -3.86
CA TYR A 179 -14.81 -6.06 -2.45
C TYR A 179 -14.21 -4.89 -1.69
N GLU A 180 -15.09 -4.07 -1.14
CA GLU A 180 -14.72 -2.91 -0.34
C GLU A 180 -14.40 -3.33 1.08
N THR A 181 -13.21 -2.96 1.55
CA THR A 181 -12.86 -3.04 2.96
C THR A 181 -13.00 -1.64 3.55
N PRO A 182 -13.67 -1.47 4.71
CA PRO A 182 -13.69 -0.16 5.37
C PRO A 182 -12.27 0.29 5.74
N ALA A 183 -12.06 1.60 5.78
CA ALA A 183 -10.82 2.20 6.26
C ALA A 183 -11.14 3.35 7.21
N GLN A 184 -10.24 3.63 8.15
CA GLN A 184 -10.37 4.72 9.11
C GLN A 184 -9.70 5.98 8.57
N SER A 185 -10.30 7.15 8.83
CA SER A 185 -9.60 8.41 8.58
C SER A 185 -8.42 8.55 9.54
N ALA A 186 -7.33 9.13 9.05
CA ALA A 186 -6.15 9.35 9.86
C ALA A 186 -5.48 10.68 9.52
N SER A 187 -4.77 11.21 10.50
CA SER A 187 -3.93 12.37 10.32
C SER A 187 -2.53 12.11 10.85
N LEU A 188 -1.52 12.57 10.12
CA LEU A 188 -0.12 12.26 10.36
C LEU A 188 0.68 13.55 10.46
N TYR A 189 1.15 13.89 11.65
CA TYR A 189 2.16 14.94 11.80
C TYR A 189 3.53 14.39 11.41
N VAL A 190 4.21 15.07 10.49
CA VAL A 190 5.53 14.68 9.98
C VAL A 190 6.53 15.80 10.22
N GLU A 191 7.75 15.42 10.61
CA GLU A 191 8.89 16.31 10.68
C GLU A 191 10.13 15.63 10.07
N ILE A 192 10.73 16.27 9.07
CA ILE A 192 11.98 15.83 8.42
C ILE A 192 13.03 16.92 8.64
N ALA A 193 14.14 16.57 9.27
CA ALA A 193 15.30 17.43 9.43
C ALA A 193 16.37 17.00 8.43
N LEU A 194 16.61 17.81 7.40
CA LEU A 194 17.58 17.50 6.35
C LEU A 194 18.99 17.86 6.81
N ASP A 195 19.97 17.01 6.50
CA ASP A 195 21.40 17.34 6.73
C ASP A 195 21.86 18.49 5.83
N GLU A 196 21.13 18.76 4.75
CA GLU A 196 21.43 19.80 3.78
C GLU A 196 20.15 20.47 3.25
N ALA A 197 20.21 21.78 3.04
CA ALA A 197 19.10 22.58 2.53
C ALA A 197 18.67 22.12 1.12
N LEU A 198 17.37 22.06 0.85
CA LEU A 198 16.81 21.67 -0.45
C LEU A 198 17.28 22.56 -1.60
N SER A 199 17.57 23.83 -1.34
CA SER A 199 18.15 24.74 -2.34
C SER A 199 19.54 24.28 -2.79
N ALA A 200 20.37 23.79 -1.87
CA ALA A 200 21.67 23.23 -2.21
C ALA A 200 21.54 21.90 -2.98
N LEU A 201 20.59 21.03 -2.56
CA LEU A 201 20.28 19.81 -3.30
C LEU A 201 19.84 20.11 -4.74
N SER A 202 18.95 21.09 -4.91
CA SER A 202 18.45 21.54 -6.21
C SER A 202 19.57 22.07 -7.11
N GLU A 203 20.49 22.90 -6.58
CA GLU A 203 21.61 23.40 -7.36
C GLU A 203 22.60 22.29 -7.76
N ARG A 204 22.87 21.33 -6.86
CA ARG A 204 23.68 20.15 -7.23
C ARG A 204 23.00 19.30 -8.29
N ALA A 205 21.69 19.14 -8.20
CA ALA A 205 20.93 18.38 -9.17
C ALA A 205 20.99 19.02 -10.57
N LYS A 206 20.99 20.35 -10.66
CA LYS A 206 21.24 21.09 -11.93
C LYS A 206 22.64 20.84 -12.50
N VAL A 207 23.67 20.84 -11.65
CA VAL A 207 25.04 20.52 -12.09
C VAL A 207 25.13 19.07 -12.56
N GLY A 208 24.48 18.15 -11.84
CA GLY A 208 24.36 16.74 -12.21
C GLY A 208 23.71 16.54 -13.57
N GLU A 209 22.69 17.34 -13.94
CA GLU A 209 22.07 17.29 -15.28
C GLU A 209 23.09 17.55 -16.40
N ASP A 210 23.95 18.56 -16.24
CA ASP A 210 24.97 18.90 -17.23
C ASP A 210 26.08 17.84 -17.35
N GLU A 211 26.36 17.10 -16.27
CA GLU A 211 27.31 16.00 -16.27
C GLU A 211 26.70 14.67 -16.74
N MET A 212 25.44 14.41 -16.42
CA MET A 212 24.65 13.28 -16.95
C MET A 212 24.54 13.38 -18.48
N ARG A 213 24.31 14.58 -19.04
CA ARG A 213 24.36 14.80 -20.50
C ARG A 213 25.71 14.43 -21.12
N LYS A 214 26.78 14.41 -20.33
CA LYS A 214 28.13 14.04 -20.76
C LYS A 214 28.45 12.57 -20.45
N GLY A 215 27.50 11.80 -19.90
CA GLY A 215 27.65 10.39 -19.51
C GLY A 215 28.60 10.17 -18.33
N ALA A 216 28.77 11.17 -17.46
CA ALA A 216 29.82 11.18 -16.44
C ALA A 216 29.34 11.16 -14.98
N ALA A 217 28.04 11.35 -14.72
CA ALA A 217 27.49 11.46 -13.37
C ALA A 217 26.65 10.23 -12.96
N GLU A 218 26.56 10.00 -11.65
CA GLU A 218 25.56 9.10 -11.06
C GLU A 218 24.17 9.76 -11.18
N ASP A 219 23.19 9.03 -11.71
CA ASP A 219 21.85 9.57 -12.00
C ASP A 219 21.04 9.88 -10.72
N VAL A 220 21.45 9.34 -9.57
CA VAL A 220 20.75 9.43 -8.28
C VAL A 220 21.76 9.80 -7.21
N MET A 221 21.50 10.90 -6.51
CA MET A 221 22.32 11.36 -5.39
C MET A 221 21.68 10.97 -4.06
N ARG A 222 22.47 11.00 -2.99
CA ARG A 222 22.02 10.61 -1.64
C ARG A 222 22.32 11.68 -0.60
N THR A 223 21.41 11.86 0.34
CA THR A 223 21.63 12.67 1.54
C THR A 223 20.97 12.00 2.75
N LYS A 224 21.31 12.44 3.94
CA LYS A 224 20.72 11.95 5.19
C LYS A 224 19.68 12.93 5.70
N ALA A 225 18.71 12.41 6.45
CA ALA A 225 17.72 13.20 7.16
C ALA A 225 17.30 12.50 8.46
N GLY A 226 16.94 13.27 9.48
CA GLY A 226 16.19 12.75 10.61
C GLY A 226 14.69 12.78 10.32
N LEU A 227 13.96 11.72 10.65
CA LEU A 227 12.50 11.68 10.56
C LEU A 227 11.88 11.45 11.93
N ARG A 228 10.80 12.17 12.20
CA ARG A 228 9.83 11.86 13.25
C ARG A 228 8.41 11.97 12.69
N PHE A 229 7.52 11.09 13.11
CA PHE A 229 6.10 11.26 12.85
C PHE A 229 5.22 10.73 13.97
N GLU A 230 3.97 11.19 13.96
CA GLU A 230 2.90 10.82 14.87
C GLU A 230 1.60 10.75 14.06
N ALA A 231 0.95 9.59 14.07
CA ALA A 231 -0.32 9.37 13.41
C ALA A 231 -1.43 9.25 14.46
N ASP A 232 -2.49 10.04 14.31
CA ASP A 232 -3.74 9.91 15.03
C ASP A 232 -4.78 9.29 14.09
N ILE A 233 -5.33 8.15 14.47
CA ILE A 233 -6.35 7.43 13.71
C ILE A 233 -7.69 7.64 14.40
N ASP A 234 -8.66 8.14 13.64
CA ASP A 234 -9.99 8.47 14.14
C ASP A 234 -10.80 7.20 14.39
N ALA A 235 -11.65 7.22 15.43
CA ALA A 235 -12.62 6.15 15.65
C ALA A 235 -13.63 6.13 14.49
N GLU A 236 -14.05 4.94 14.08
CA GLU A 236 -15.08 4.77 13.06
C GLU A 236 -16.30 4.07 13.68
N SER A 237 -17.37 4.85 13.90
CA SER A 237 -18.53 4.40 14.66
C SER A 237 -19.38 3.38 13.91
N ASP A 238 -19.45 3.48 12.58
CA ASP A 238 -20.30 2.58 11.78
C ASP A 238 -19.81 1.13 11.83
N PHE A 239 -18.52 0.98 12.11
CA PHE A 239 -17.85 -0.30 12.25
C PHE A 239 -17.38 -0.56 13.69
N ASP A 240 -17.69 0.30 14.67
CA ASP A 240 -17.21 0.21 16.08
C ASP A 240 -15.69 -0.07 16.17
N LEU A 241 -14.93 0.74 15.42
CA LEU A 241 -13.48 0.73 15.43
C LEU A 241 -12.95 1.79 16.40
N PRO A 242 -11.98 1.46 17.27
CA PRO A 242 -11.43 2.42 18.22
C PRO A 242 -10.55 3.46 17.50
N ALA A 243 -10.41 4.62 18.15
CA ALA A 243 -9.31 5.53 17.86
C ALA A 243 -8.01 4.97 18.46
N TYR A 244 -6.89 5.20 17.79
CA TYR A 244 -5.58 4.82 18.29
C TYR A 244 -4.51 5.73 17.70
N ARG A 245 -3.29 5.59 18.20
CA ARG A 245 -2.16 6.44 17.84
C ARG A 245 -0.95 5.61 17.49
N ILE A 246 -0.19 6.07 16.50
CA ILE A 246 1.10 5.47 16.11
C ILE A 246 2.20 6.52 16.24
N GLU A 247 3.21 6.24 17.06
CA GLU A 247 4.36 7.13 17.25
C GLU A 247 5.64 6.45 16.76
N ALA A 248 6.28 7.03 15.73
CA ALA A 248 7.59 6.56 15.30
C ALA A 248 8.69 7.00 16.27
N LYS A 249 9.59 6.07 16.58
CA LYS A 249 10.86 6.42 17.23
C LYS A 249 11.65 7.31 16.26
N PRO A 250 12.28 8.43 16.67
CA PRO A 250 13.11 9.21 15.76
C PRO A 250 14.20 8.34 15.12
N PHE A 251 14.35 8.42 13.80
CA PHE A 251 15.35 7.64 13.07
C PHE A 251 16.01 8.42 11.93
N GLU A 252 17.20 7.97 11.53
CA GLU A 252 17.91 8.47 10.36
C GLU A 252 17.41 7.76 9.10
N LEU A 253 17.15 8.55 8.06
CA LEU A 253 16.67 8.17 6.74
C LEU A 253 17.72 8.57 5.70
N GLU A 254 17.99 7.68 4.73
CA GLU A 254 18.73 8.02 3.53
C GLU A 254 17.72 8.46 2.46
N LEU A 255 17.82 9.71 2.03
CA LEU A 255 17.02 10.27 0.94
C LEU A 255 17.80 10.13 -0.36
N GLU A 256 17.20 9.47 -1.33
CA GLU A 256 17.66 9.52 -2.71
C GLU A 256 17.00 10.71 -3.40
N TYR A 257 17.75 11.46 -4.20
CA TYR A 257 17.20 12.60 -4.92
C TYR A 257 17.79 12.75 -6.31
N ALA A 258 16.96 13.27 -7.21
CA ALA A 258 17.29 13.52 -8.61
C ALA A 258 16.65 14.83 -9.07
N PRO A 259 17.25 15.53 -10.05
CA PRO A 259 16.59 16.68 -10.67
C PRO A 259 15.27 16.24 -11.31
N ALA A 260 14.25 17.10 -11.24
CA ALA A 260 12.99 16.90 -11.95
C ALA A 260 13.18 17.25 -13.44
N ILE A 261 13.86 16.37 -14.17
CA ILE A 261 14.18 16.52 -15.60
C ILE A 261 13.37 15.52 -16.42
N TYR A 262 13.16 15.86 -17.70
CA TYR A 262 12.25 15.15 -18.61
C TYR A 262 12.61 13.69 -18.95
N TRP A 263 13.69 13.12 -18.41
CA TRP A 263 14.03 11.70 -18.59
C TRP A 263 14.13 10.90 -17.29
N ILE A 264 13.95 11.51 -16.11
CA ILE A 264 13.89 10.82 -14.82
C ILE A 264 12.52 11.06 -14.18
N GLU A 265 11.82 9.98 -13.86
CA GLU A 265 10.55 10.00 -13.14
C GLU A 265 10.61 9.09 -11.90
N VAL A 266 9.61 9.20 -11.04
CA VAL A 266 9.51 8.36 -9.84
C VAL A 266 8.44 7.31 -10.07
N ALA A 267 8.89 6.06 -10.18
CA ALA A 267 8.00 4.93 -10.24
C ALA A 267 7.42 4.58 -8.86
N LYS A 268 6.13 4.25 -8.84
CA LYS A 268 5.47 3.53 -7.76
C LYS A 268 5.74 2.03 -7.96
N ARG A 269 6.49 1.41 -7.06
CA ARG A 269 6.82 -0.02 -7.12
C ARG A 269 5.90 -0.81 -6.20
N LEU A 270 5.20 -1.79 -6.77
CA LEU A 270 4.34 -2.72 -6.04
C LEU A 270 4.88 -4.15 -6.12
N CYS A 271 4.88 -4.86 -4.98
CA CYS A 271 5.23 -6.27 -4.94
C CYS A 271 4.01 -7.14 -5.22
N VAL A 272 4.19 -8.18 -6.03
CA VAL A 272 3.20 -9.23 -6.29
C VAL A 272 3.74 -10.56 -5.78
N GLN A 273 2.98 -11.23 -4.93
CA GLN A 273 3.22 -12.59 -4.47
C GLN A 273 2.31 -13.55 -5.22
N PRO A 274 2.79 -14.24 -6.27
CA PRO A 274 1.97 -15.20 -6.98
C PRO A 274 1.80 -16.48 -6.14
N VAL A 275 0.57 -16.98 -6.07
CA VAL A 275 0.17 -18.19 -5.35
C VAL A 275 -0.50 -19.15 -6.34
N ARG A 276 -0.06 -20.40 -6.38
CA ARG A 276 -0.62 -21.45 -7.23
C ARG A 276 -1.14 -22.63 -6.43
N ILE A 277 -2.09 -23.35 -6.99
CA ILE A 277 -2.64 -24.59 -6.44
C ILE A 277 -1.86 -25.77 -7.02
N GLY A 278 -1.31 -26.60 -6.15
CA GLY A 278 -0.67 -27.85 -6.52
C GLY A 278 -1.60 -29.04 -6.28
N ARG A 279 -1.70 -29.96 -7.24
CA ARG A 279 -2.40 -31.24 -7.05
C ARG A 279 -1.58 -32.43 -7.51
N LEU A 280 -1.85 -33.57 -6.88
CA LEU A 280 -1.35 -34.88 -7.31
C LEU A 280 -2.45 -35.59 -8.09
N SER A 281 -2.20 -35.90 -9.35
CA SER A 281 -3.14 -36.61 -10.22
C SER A 281 -2.63 -38.01 -10.51
N TRP A 282 -3.54 -38.98 -10.49
CA TRP A 282 -3.27 -40.37 -10.85
C TRP A 282 -3.90 -40.64 -12.21
N SER A 283 -3.09 -40.76 -13.25
CA SER A 283 -3.60 -41.14 -14.56
C SER A 283 -3.92 -42.63 -14.61
N GLY A 284 -5.17 -42.97 -14.98
CA GLY A 284 -5.67 -44.33 -15.05
C GLY A 284 -5.14 -45.09 -16.27
N GLY A 285 -4.04 -45.80 -16.09
CA GLY A 285 -3.48 -46.72 -17.07
C GLY A 285 -2.23 -47.36 -16.49
N TRP A 286 -1.99 -48.65 -16.73
CA TRP A 286 -0.73 -49.27 -16.32
C TRP A 286 0.37 -48.91 -17.33
N PRO A 287 1.55 -48.43 -16.87
CA PRO A 287 1.92 -48.19 -15.48
C PRO A 287 1.29 -46.89 -14.93
N TYR A 288 0.79 -46.94 -13.69
CA TYR A 288 0.20 -45.78 -13.02
C TYR A 288 1.20 -44.61 -13.02
N GLY A 289 0.87 -43.54 -13.73
CA GLY A 289 1.64 -42.31 -13.73
C GLY A 289 1.10 -41.39 -12.62
N LEU A 290 1.90 -41.17 -11.58
CA LEU A 290 1.72 -40.03 -10.69
C LEU A 290 2.19 -38.78 -11.42
N SER A 291 1.30 -37.85 -11.65
CA SER A 291 1.60 -36.50 -12.16
C SER A 291 1.39 -35.47 -11.07
N VAL A 292 2.14 -34.37 -11.20
CA VAL A 292 2.00 -33.19 -10.37
C VAL A 292 1.58 -32.07 -11.28
N ASP A 293 0.40 -31.52 -11.04
CA ASP A 293 -0.16 -30.42 -11.81
C ASP A 293 -0.15 -29.14 -10.96
N TYR A 294 0.00 -28.00 -11.62
CA TYR A 294 -0.03 -26.69 -11.00
C TYR A 294 -0.90 -25.76 -11.83
N THR A 295 -1.60 -24.86 -11.16
CA THR A 295 -2.12 -23.64 -11.78
C THR A 295 -1.02 -22.57 -11.90
N GLY A 296 -1.35 -21.41 -12.46
CA GLY A 296 -0.49 -20.24 -12.62
C GLY A 296 -0.19 -19.85 -14.07
N GLU A 297 -0.83 -20.47 -15.06
CA GLU A 297 -0.68 -20.07 -16.47
C GLU A 297 -1.07 -18.61 -16.69
N GLY A 298 -2.10 -18.13 -15.96
CA GLY A 298 -2.61 -16.76 -15.98
C GLY A 298 -1.56 -15.71 -15.67
N LEU A 299 -0.55 -16.00 -14.84
CA LEU A 299 0.51 -15.04 -14.53
C LEU A 299 1.35 -14.73 -15.77
N SER A 300 1.80 -15.77 -16.47
CA SER A 300 2.63 -15.60 -17.66
C SER A 300 1.87 -14.96 -18.82
N PHE A 301 0.56 -15.17 -18.85
CA PHE A 301 -0.36 -14.64 -19.85
C PHE A 301 -0.68 -13.16 -19.60
N GLY A 302 -1.11 -12.78 -18.39
CA GLY A 302 -1.56 -11.41 -18.08
C GLY A 302 -0.43 -10.44 -17.69
N MET A 303 0.65 -10.91 -17.07
CA MET A 303 1.73 -10.01 -16.58
C MET A 303 2.41 -9.14 -17.66
N PRO A 304 2.55 -9.57 -18.93
CA PRO A 304 2.99 -8.69 -20.01
C PRO A 304 2.14 -7.42 -20.14
N GLU A 305 0.81 -7.53 -20.14
CA GLU A 305 -0.08 -6.37 -20.22
C GLU A 305 -0.14 -5.59 -18.91
N VAL A 306 -0.04 -6.26 -17.75
CA VAL A 306 0.16 -5.56 -16.46
C VAL A 306 1.32 -4.60 -16.56
N ARG A 307 2.49 -5.07 -17.01
CA ARG A 307 3.68 -4.22 -17.13
C ARG A 307 3.49 -3.14 -18.20
N ASN A 308 2.89 -3.49 -19.33
CA ASN A 308 2.67 -2.56 -20.43
C ASN A 308 1.75 -1.40 -20.00
N GLN A 309 0.56 -1.69 -19.51
CA GLN A 309 -0.46 -0.68 -19.19
C GLN A 309 -0.11 0.17 -17.97
N TRP A 310 0.47 -0.43 -16.94
CA TRP A 310 0.78 0.28 -15.71
C TRP A 310 2.13 1.00 -15.74
N SER A 311 3.05 0.61 -16.63
CA SER A 311 4.25 1.42 -16.88
C SER A 311 3.91 2.81 -17.43
N LYS A 312 2.76 2.95 -18.10
CA LYS A 312 2.20 4.22 -18.56
C LYS A 312 1.78 5.16 -17.44
N ALA A 313 1.45 4.62 -16.27
CA ALA A 313 1.03 5.35 -15.08
C ALA A 313 2.11 5.27 -13.97
N ASP A 314 3.37 5.21 -14.38
CA ASP A 314 4.52 5.18 -13.48
C ASP A 314 4.56 4.03 -12.46
N VAL A 315 3.90 2.92 -12.74
CA VAL A 315 3.96 1.75 -11.86
C VAL A 315 4.92 0.70 -12.41
N VAL A 316 5.73 0.13 -11.52
CA VAL A 316 6.58 -1.04 -11.81
C VAL A 316 6.30 -2.15 -10.81
N PHE A 317 6.40 -3.40 -11.27
CA PHE A 317 6.10 -4.56 -10.42
C PHE A 317 7.34 -5.40 -10.15
N THR A 318 7.51 -5.81 -8.91
CA THR A 318 8.40 -6.91 -8.52
C THR A 318 7.54 -8.14 -8.26
N VAL A 319 7.85 -9.25 -8.94
CA VAL A 319 7.10 -10.50 -8.79
C VAL A 319 7.98 -11.49 -8.05
N ASN A 320 7.52 -11.97 -6.89
CA ASN A 320 8.21 -12.97 -6.09
C ASN A 320 8.15 -14.36 -6.72
N ASP A 321 8.91 -15.30 -6.15
CA ASP A 321 8.77 -16.72 -6.46
C ASP A 321 7.40 -17.25 -6.02
N TRP A 322 6.91 -18.27 -6.73
CA TRP A 322 5.63 -18.91 -6.45
C TRP A 322 5.54 -19.50 -5.03
N VAL A 323 4.45 -19.18 -4.33
CA VAL A 323 3.97 -19.97 -3.18
C VAL A 323 3.01 -21.03 -3.71
N THR A 324 3.10 -22.26 -3.20
CA THR A 324 2.23 -23.37 -3.63
C THR A 324 1.35 -23.83 -2.48
N VAL A 325 0.04 -23.75 -2.66
CA VAL A 325 -0.97 -24.32 -1.77
C VAL A 325 -1.31 -25.73 -2.23
N TRP A 326 -1.07 -26.74 -1.39
CA TRP A 326 -1.28 -28.16 -1.69
C TRP A 326 -2.67 -28.64 -1.27
N GLN A 327 -3.70 -27.92 -1.71
CA GLN A 327 -5.09 -28.25 -1.44
C GLN A 327 -5.88 -28.29 -2.75
N SER A 328 -6.06 -29.49 -3.29
CA SER A 328 -6.74 -29.67 -4.59
C SER A 328 -8.22 -29.28 -4.58
N GLY A 329 -8.80 -28.99 -3.41
CA GLY A 329 -10.15 -28.43 -3.31
C GLY A 329 -10.24 -27.07 -4.02
N TYR A 330 -9.23 -26.22 -3.83
CA TYR A 330 -9.17 -24.89 -4.46
C TYR A 330 -8.78 -24.90 -5.94
N TRP A 331 -8.69 -26.08 -6.57
CA TRP A 331 -8.31 -26.18 -7.98
C TRP A 331 -9.37 -25.52 -8.87
N GLU A 332 -10.64 -25.84 -8.61
CA GLU A 332 -11.81 -25.16 -9.20
C GLU A 332 -12.55 -24.47 -8.04
N MET A 333 -12.94 -23.21 -8.22
CA MET A 333 -13.57 -22.42 -7.15
C MET A 333 -15.08 -22.35 -7.36
N ASP A 334 -15.85 -23.04 -6.52
CA ASP A 334 -17.31 -23.02 -6.60
C ASP A 334 -17.89 -21.84 -5.81
N THR A 335 -18.28 -20.81 -6.55
CA THR A 335 -18.95 -19.64 -5.98
C THR A 335 -20.33 -19.99 -5.41
N ASN A 336 -20.91 -21.16 -5.73
CA ASN A 336 -22.26 -21.58 -5.38
C ASN A 336 -23.34 -20.57 -5.81
N GLY A 337 -23.04 -19.73 -6.80
CA GLY A 337 -23.87 -18.56 -7.16
C GLY A 337 -23.96 -17.49 -6.06
N SER A 338 -23.15 -17.61 -5.01
CA SER A 338 -22.86 -16.57 -4.03
C SER A 338 -21.65 -15.78 -4.51
N TRP A 339 -21.64 -14.47 -4.27
CA TRP A 339 -20.57 -13.60 -4.71
C TRP A 339 -19.31 -13.81 -3.87
N THR A 340 -19.44 -14.00 -2.55
CA THR A 340 -18.35 -14.56 -1.74
C THR A 340 -18.68 -15.96 -1.31
N SER A 341 -17.73 -16.87 -1.46
CA SER A 341 -17.78 -18.19 -0.88
C SER A 341 -16.89 -18.26 0.37
N THR A 342 -17.24 -19.15 1.30
CA THR A 342 -16.32 -19.51 2.39
C THR A 342 -15.02 -20.11 1.84
N GLU A 343 -15.06 -20.68 0.64
CA GLU A 343 -13.90 -21.27 -0.01
C GLU A 343 -12.86 -20.21 -0.44
N GLU A 344 -13.30 -19.10 -1.02
CA GLU A 344 -12.41 -17.97 -1.39
C GLU A 344 -11.74 -17.36 -0.16
N ALA A 345 -12.55 -17.12 0.89
CA ALA A 345 -12.02 -16.63 2.16
C ALA A 345 -11.00 -17.60 2.77
N ASN A 346 -11.25 -18.91 2.71
CA ASN A 346 -10.31 -19.90 3.21
C ASN A 346 -9.02 -19.94 2.36
N LEU A 347 -9.13 -19.89 1.02
CA LEU A 347 -7.97 -19.85 0.13
C LEU A 347 -7.07 -18.65 0.43
N MET A 348 -7.67 -17.46 0.57
CA MET A 348 -6.94 -16.22 0.87
C MET A 348 -6.21 -16.27 2.22
N ASN A 349 -6.62 -17.14 3.15
CA ASN A 349 -5.97 -17.30 4.45
C ASN A 349 -4.89 -18.40 4.44
N GLU A 350 -4.66 -19.10 3.31
CA GLU A 350 -3.57 -20.08 3.19
C GLU A 350 -2.20 -19.43 3.05
N VAL A 351 -2.17 -18.17 2.62
CA VAL A 351 -0.96 -17.37 2.43
C VAL A 351 -1.15 -16.03 3.11
N ASP A 352 -0.11 -15.59 3.82
CA ASP A 352 -0.07 -14.30 4.52
C ASP A 352 1.32 -13.67 4.34
N ASN A 353 1.54 -13.09 3.16
CA ASN A 353 2.65 -12.23 2.83
C ASN A 353 2.17 -10.77 2.93
N ASP A 354 2.42 -10.19 4.10
CA ASP A 354 1.97 -8.84 4.45
C ASP A 354 2.67 -7.71 3.69
N ASP A 355 3.71 -8.00 2.90
CA ASP A 355 4.50 -7.01 2.15
C ASP A 355 4.23 -6.99 0.63
N CYS A 356 3.31 -7.81 0.13
CA CYS A 356 3.01 -7.93 -1.29
C CYS A 356 1.51 -8.12 -1.52
N VAL A 357 1.00 -7.67 -2.67
CA VAL A 357 -0.33 -8.07 -3.13
C VAL A 357 -0.27 -9.53 -3.52
N GLU A 358 -1.08 -10.35 -2.88
CA GLU A 358 -1.16 -11.78 -3.19
C GLU A 358 -2.12 -12.02 -4.34
N VAL A 359 -1.68 -12.82 -5.31
CA VAL A 359 -2.49 -13.18 -6.47
C VAL A 359 -2.59 -14.70 -6.53
N PHE A 360 -3.77 -15.21 -6.20
CA PHE A 360 -4.11 -16.62 -6.20
C PHE A 360 -4.61 -17.03 -7.58
N PHE A 361 -3.88 -17.94 -8.22
CA PHE A 361 -4.22 -18.51 -9.51
C PHE A 361 -4.95 -19.84 -9.29
N ILE A 362 -6.24 -19.87 -9.57
CA ILE A 362 -7.05 -21.10 -9.61
C ILE A 362 -7.15 -21.62 -11.05
N ASP A 363 -7.63 -22.84 -11.25
CA ASP A 363 -7.82 -23.36 -12.60
C ASP A 363 -9.01 -22.66 -13.26
N ASP A 364 -10.19 -22.75 -12.65
CA ASP A 364 -11.43 -22.11 -13.12
C ASP A 364 -12.36 -21.74 -11.96
N PHE A 365 -13.16 -20.70 -12.17
CA PHE A 365 -14.36 -20.48 -11.36
C PHE A 365 -15.50 -21.40 -11.82
N VAL A 366 -16.43 -21.69 -10.92
CA VAL A 366 -17.68 -22.40 -11.24
C VAL A 366 -18.87 -21.52 -10.81
N PRO A 367 -19.67 -20.99 -11.76
CA PRO A 367 -19.43 -21.00 -13.21
C PRO A 367 -18.20 -20.17 -13.61
N GLU A 368 -17.60 -20.46 -14.78
CA GLU A 368 -16.39 -19.75 -15.29
C GLU A 368 -16.57 -18.24 -15.37
N SER A 369 -17.81 -17.78 -15.59
CA SER A 369 -18.15 -16.36 -15.66
C SER A 369 -18.20 -15.65 -14.30
N ALA A 370 -18.05 -16.37 -13.19
CA ALA A 370 -18.06 -15.73 -11.88
C ALA A 370 -16.87 -14.77 -11.77
N HIS A 371 -17.15 -13.59 -11.20
CA HIS A 371 -16.19 -12.48 -11.11
C HIS A 371 -15.61 -12.05 -12.46
N GLY A 372 -16.21 -12.38 -13.60
CA GLY A 372 -15.61 -12.08 -14.89
C GLY A 372 -14.23 -12.73 -15.13
N GLY A 373 -13.83 -13.72 -14.32
CA GLY A 373 -12.52 -14.37 -14.41
C GLY A 373 -11.57 -14.09 -13.25
N GLY A 374 -11.94 -13.20 -12.33
CA GLY A 374 -11.18 -12.90 -11.12
C GLY A 374 -11.71 -11.68 -10.37
N ALA A 375 -11.30 -11.52 -9.12
CA ALA A 375 -11.76 -10.44 -8.27
C ALA A 375 -10.66 -9.96 -7.33
N THR A 376 -10.86 -8.76 -6.82
CA THR A 376 -9.97 -8.10 -5.86
C THR A 376 -10.68 -7.86 -4.54
N TRP A 377 -10.05 -8.30 -3.45
CA TRP A 377 -10.50 -8.08 -2.08
C TRP A 377 -9.65 -7.03 -1.39
N GLY A 378 -10.30 -5.98 -0.88
CA GLY A 378 -9.63 -4.92 -0.12
C GLY A 378 -8.93 -3.88 -0.98
N SER A 379 -9.59 -3.40 -2.04
CA SER A 379 -9.06 -2.38 -2.95
C SER A 379 -8.29 -1.24 -2.27
N GLY A 380 -7.08 -0.98 -2.75
CA GLY A 380 -6.19 0.08 -2.25
C GLY A 380 -5.60 -0.16 -0.86
N THR A 381 -5.92 -1.28 -0.20
CA THR A 381 -5.42 -1.58 1.15
C THR A 381 -4.12 -2.37 1.11
N ALA A 382 -3.36 -2.35 2.20
CA ALA A 382 -2.19 -3.19 2.34
C ALA A 382 -2.53 -4.68 2.41
N GLY A 383 -3.76 -5.00 2.84
CA GLY A 383 -4.28 -6.37 2.88
C GLY A 383 -4.89 -6.85 1.57
N THR A 384 -4.64 -6.17 0.44
CA THR A 384 -5.26 -6.54 -0.83
C THR A 384 -4.86 -7.95 -1.27
N LYS A 385 -5.86 -8.76 -1.66
CA LYS A 385 -5.67 -10.08 -2.26
C LYS A 385 -6.49 -10.19 -3.53
N ILE A 386 -6.00 -10.95 -4.50
CA ILE A 386 -6.64 -11.17 -5.81
C ILE A 386 -6.80 -12.66 -6.02
N ILE A 387 -7.96 -13.12 -6.45
CA ILE A 387 -8.16 -14.48 -6.98
C ILE A 387 -8.46 -14.34 -8.47
N THR A 388 -7.70 -15.02 -9.31
CA THR A 388 -7.87 -15.00 -10.77
C THR A 388 -7.76 -16.41 -11.36
N SER A 389 -8.44 -16.62 -12.48
CA SER A 389 -8.54 -17.92 -13.15
C SER A 389 -7.49 -18.10 -14.25
N ASP A 390 -6.87 -19.28 -14.34
CA ASP A 390 -6.07 -19.71 -15.48
C ASP A 390 -6.91 -19.90 -16.75
N GLY A 391 -8.22 -20.05 -16.63
CA GLY A 391 -9.14 -20.09 -17.77
C GLY A 391 -9.05 -18.85 -18.65
N ASN A 392 -8.64 -17.70 -18.11
CA ASN A 392 -8.31 -16.48 -18.87
C ASN A 392 -7.23 -16.75 -19.93
N ALA A 393 -6.18 -17.48 -19.56
CA ALA A 393 -5.09 -17.84 -20.46
C ALA A 393 -5.50 -18.90 -21.49
N ARG A 394 -6.32 -19.88 -21.09
CA ARG A 394 -6.82 -20.93 -22.00
C ARG A 394 -7.79 -20.39 -23.04
N GLY A 395 -8.62 -19.43 -22.65
CA GLY A 395 -9.52 -18.71 -23.54
C GLY A 395 -8.78 -17.78 -24.51
N GLY A 396 -7.65 -17.22 -24.07
CA GLY A 396 -6.77 -16.37 -24.89
C GLY A 396 -7.39 -15.02 -25.27
N ILE A 397 -8.35 -14.53 -24.48
CA ILE A 397 -9.17 -13.34 -24.79
C ILE A 397 -9.10 -12.29 -23.66
N ASP A 398 -8.46 -12.60 -22.53
CA ASP A 398 -8.44 -11.71 -21.36
C ASP A 398 -7.02 -11.34 -20.92
N GLU A 399 -6.26 -10.78 -21.85
CA GLU A 399 -4.86 -10.39 -21.65
C GLU A 399 -4.74 -9.27 -20.61
N THR A 400 -5.79 -8.48 -20.42
CA THR A 400 -5.79 -7.28 -19.55
C THR A 400 -6.42 -7.47 -18.18
N HIS A 401 -7.15 -8.56 -17.94
CA HIS A 401 -7.82 -8.79 -16.65
C HIS A 401 -6.89 -8.71 -15.43
N LEU A 402 -5.72 -9.36 -15.45
CA LEU A 402 -4.79 -9.25 -14.33
C LEU A 402 -4.32 -7.80 -14.10
N ALA A 403 -4.23 -7.00 -15.18
CA ALA A 403 -3.91 -5.58 -15.06
C ALA A 403 -5.07 -4.81 -14.43
N HIS A 404 -6.32 -5.15 -14.76
CA HIS A 404 -7.53 -4.60 -14.13
C HIS A 404 -7.55 -4.86 -12.62
N GLU A 405 -7.40 -6.12 -12.20
CA GLU A 405 -7.38 -6.49 -10.78
C GLU A 405 -6.24 -5.83 -10.00
N LEU A 406 -5.07 -5.71 -10.61
CA LEU A 406 -3.98 -4.96 -9.99
C LEU A 406 -4.30 -3.46 -9.90
N GLY A 407 -5.08 -2.90 -10.82
CA GLY A 407 -5.63 -1.55 -10.71
C GLY A 407 -6.49 -1.38 -9.46
N HIS A 408 -7.34 -2.36 -9.17
CA HIS A 408 -8.09 -2.41 -7.91
C HIS A 408 -7.18 -2.48 -6.69
N SER A 409 -6.09 -3.26 -6.77
CA SER A 409 -5.12 -3.29 -5.68
C SER A 409 -4.45 -1.94 -5.45
N MET A 410 -4.34 -1.10 -6.47
CA MET A 410 -3.73 0.23 -6.39
C MET A 410 -4.72 1.35 -6.07
N GLY A 411 -5.90 1.01 -5.53
CA GLY A 411 -6.88 1.99 -5.06
C GLY A 411 -7.70 2.61 -6.17
N LEU A 412 -7.83 1.94 -7.32
CA LEU A 412 -8.79 2.34 -8.35
C LEU A 412 -10.03 1.47 -8.30
N ARG A 413 -11.16 2.05 -8.64
CA ARG A 413 -12.45 1.38 -8.76
C ARG A 413 -12.95 1.49 -10.18
N HIS A 414 -14.04 0.80 -10.48
CA HIS A 414 -14.73 1.08 -11.74
C HIS A 414 -15.19 2.55 -11.79
N PRO A 415 -15.24 3.16 -12.99
CA PRO A 415 -15.45 4.59 -13.13
C PRO A 415 -16.75 5.15 -12.54
N TRP A 416 -17.76 4.31 -12.39
CA TRP A 416 -19.07 4.71 -11.86
C TRP A 416 -19.28 4.34 -10.40
N SER A 417 -18.35 3.59 -9.83
CA SER A 417 -18.37 3.30 -8.40
C SER A 417 -18.20 4.59 -7.59
N PRO A 418 -18.85 4.72 -6.43
CA PRO A 418 -18.54 5.81 -5.50
C PRO A 418 -17.12 5.68 -4.96
N ALA A 419 -16.49 6.82 -4.66
CA ALA A 419 -15.22 6.84 -3.94
C ALA A 419 -15.37 6.23 -2.53
N THR A 420 -14.29 5.65 -2.04
CA THR A 420 -14.15 5.15 -0.67
C THR A 420 -12.90 5.74 -0.05
N ALA A 421 -12.71 5.51 1.24
CA ALA A 421 -11.53 6.02 1.92
C ALA A 421 -10.20 5.50 1.34
N SER A 422 -10.15 4.26 0.82
CA SER A 422 -8.94 3.64 0.26
C SER A 422 -8.89 3.54 -1.26
N ALA A 423 -9.98 3.84 -1.96
CA ALA A 423 -10.05 3.66 -3.40
C ALA A 423 -10.96 4.69 -4.10
N GLU A 424 -10.49 5.20 -5.22
CA GLU A 424 -11.10 6.24 -6.03
C GLU A 424 -11.68 5.68 -7.35
N PRO A 425 -12.73 6.28 -7.93
CA PRO A 425 -13.24 5.87 -9.23
C PRO A 425 -12.17 6.09 -10.31
N GLY A 426 -11.87 5.05 -11.10
CA GLY A 426 -10.99 5.15 -12.27
C GLY A 426 -11.64 5.91 -13.42
N SER A 427 -10.89 6.11 -14.51
CA SER A 427 -11.40 6.81 -15.70
C SER A 427 -12.21 5.91 -16.64
N THR A 428 -13.27 6.42 -17.25
CA THR A 428 -13.99 5.69 -18.32
C THR A 428 -13.12 5.48 -19.56
N GLY A 429 -13.42 4.48 -20.38
CA GLY A 429 -12.65 4.16 -21.58
C GLY A 429 -11.23 3.61 -21.30
N THR A 430 -10.89 3.34 -20.04
CA THR A 430 -9.58 2.82 -19.62
C THR A 430 -9.65 1.38 -19.15
N LEU A 431 -8.50 0.83 -18.78
CA LEU A 431 -8.33 -0.47 -18.14
C LEU A 431 -9.29 -0.69 -16.97
N MET A 432 -9.70 0.36 -16.25
CA MET A 432 -10.61 0.24 -15.11
C MET A 432 -12.08 0.09 -15.48
N CYS A 433 -12.45 0.11 -16.76
CA CYS A 433 -13.81 -0.22 -17.17
C CYS A 433 -14.15 -1.66 -16.80
N PRO A 434 -15.35 -1.94 -16.25
CA PRO A 434 -15.77 -3.31 -15.98
C PRO A 434 -15.79 -4.11 -17.28
N SER A 435 -15.44 -5.39 -17.19
CA SER A 435 -15.63 -6.34 -18.28
C SER A 435 -16.17 -7.66 -17.73
N GLY A 436 -16.90 -8.39 -18.56
CA GLY A 436 -17.32 -9.75 -18.23
C GLY A 436 -16.32 -10.76 -18.77
N TRP A 437 -16.43 -12.01 -18.30
CA TRP A 437 -15.62 -13.14 -18.76
C TRP A 437 -15.44 -13.19 -20.29
N MET A 438 -14.19 -13.40 -20.72
CA MET A 438 -13.78 -13.38 -22.14
C MET A 438 -14.05 -12.04 -22.85
N ASN A 439 -13.97 -10.92 -22.14
CA ASN A 439 -13.90 -9.59 -22.75
C ASN A 439 -12.76 -8.80 -22.12
N ASP A 440 -11.72 -8.54 -22.92
CA ASP A 440 -10.62 -7.68 -22.50
C ASP A 440 -11.11 -6.30 -22.06
N ASN A 441 -10.56 -5.80 -20.96
CA ASN A 441 -10.63 -4.40 -20.61
C ASN A 441 -9.84 -3.56 -21.65
N PRO A 442 -10.17 -2.27 -21.81
CA PRO A 442 -9.41 -1.38 -22.69
C PRO A 442 -7.92 -1.34 -22.35
N LYS A 443 -7.05 -1.48 -23.36
CA LYS A 443 -5.58 -1.32 -23.27
C LYS A 443 -5.16 0.16 -23.22
N VAL A 444 -5.83 0.93 -22.37
CA VAL A 444 -5.75 2.40 -22.26
C VAL A 444 -5.62 2.77 -20.79
N ASN A 445 -4.73 3.70 -20.47
CA ASN A 445 -4.60 4.28 -19.13
C ASN A 445 -4.63 5.81 -19.18
N SER A 446 -5.02 6.46 -18.08
CA SER A 446 -5.18 7.91 -17.98
C SER A 446 -4.23 8.54 -16.96
N GLN A 447 -3.91 9.82 -17.14
CA GLN A 447 -3.21 10.61 -16.11
C GLN A 447 -4.03 10.67 -14.82
N GLU A 448 -5.36 10.81 -14.94
CA GLU A 448 -6.28 10.77 -13.81
C GLU A 448 -6.15 9.46 -12.99
N ASN A 449 -6.00 8.30 -13.65
CA ASN A 449 -5.75 7.04 -12.94
C ASN A 449 -4.41 7.06 -12.22
N GLU A 450 -3.34 7.51 -12.88
CA GLU A 450 -2.00 7.63 -12.30
C GLU A 450 -1.98 8.48 -11.02
N ASP A 451 -2.67 9.62 -11.05
CA ASP A 451 -2.74 10.59 -9.97
C ASP A 451 -3.56 10.07 -8.78
N LYS A 452 -4.52 9.18 -9.04
CA LYS A 452 -5.39 8.55 -8.03
C LYS A 452 -4.79 7.31 -7.37
N LEU A 453 -3.71 6.74 -7.91
CA LEU A 453 -3.12 5.51 -7.38
C LEU A 453 -2.70 5.69 -5.91
N SER A 454 -3.20 4.80 -5.06
CA SER A 454 -2.91 4.78 -3.63
C SER A 454 -2.90 3.34 -3.11
N ASN A 455 -1.79 2.95 -2.49
CA ASN A 455 -1.70 1.70 -1.73
C ASN A 455 -0.54 1.83 -0.71
N PRO A 456 -0.72 1.47 0.56
CA PRO A 456 0.33 1.55 1.58
C PRO A 456 1.58 0.69 1.28
N LEU A 457 1.46 -0.33 0.44
CA LEU A 457 2.58 -1.19 0.02
C LEU A 457 3.48 -0.54 -1.04
N PHE A 458 3.06 0.55 -1.69
CA PHE A 458 3.89 1.21 -2.68
C PHE A 458 5.22 1.67 -2.09
N THR A 459 6.29 1.25 -2.73
CA THR A 459 7.64 1.82 -2.57
C THR A 459 7.95 2.76 -3.73
N PHE A 460 8.91 3.66 -3.56
CA PHE A 460 9.28 4.61 -4.61
C PHE A 460 10.66 4.33 -5.17
N ALA A 461 10.84 4.48 -6.47
CA ALA A 461 12.13 4.31 -7.12
C ALA A 461 12.27 5.29 -8.29
N PHE A 462 13.48 5.75 -8.58
CA PHE A 462 13.74 6.46 -9.83
C PHE A 462 13.71 5.49 -11.01
N LYS A 463 13.11 5.91 -12.12
CA LYS A 463 13.18 5.22 -13.42
C LYS A 463 13.43 6.23 -14.53
N PHE A 464 13.83 5.72 -15.70
CA PHE A 464 13.83 6.52 -16.92
C PHE A 464 12.41 6.64 -17.45
N VAL A 465 12.11 7.82 -18.02
CA VAL A 465 10.81 8.12 -18.62
C VAL A 465 10.43 7.07 -19.67
N THR A 466 9.27 6.47 -19.48
CA THR A 466 8.66 5.53 -20.44
C THR A 466 7.55 6.19 -21.25
N ALA A 467 6.77 5.41 -22.02
CA ALA A 467 5.51 5.93 -22.52
C ALA A 467 4.64 6.36 -21.33
N GLY A 468 4.03 7.54 -21.41
CA GLY A 468 3.09 8.04 -20.40
C GLY A 468 1.65 7.58 -20.66
N PRO A 469 0.68 8.12 -19.92
CA PRO A 469 -0.73 7.77 -20.08
C PRO A 469 -1.25 8.08 -21.50
N ASP A 470 -2.24 7.30 -21.96
CA ASP A 470 -2.79 7.41 -23.32
C ASP A 470 -3.74 8.61 -23.48
N CYS A 471 -4.32 9.07 -22.37
CA CYS A 471 -5.31 10.14 -22.29
C CYS A 471 -5.21 10.88 -20.94
N ALA A 472 -5.78 12.07 -20.85
CA ALA A 472 -5.73 12.87 -19.62
C ALA A 472 -6.73 12.37 -18.55
N ASP A 473 -8.00 12.17 -18.94
CA ASP A 473 -9.11 11.89 -18.03
C ASP A 473 -10.24 11.13 -18.75
N SER A 474 -11.31 10.80 -18.01
CA SER A 474 -12.51 10.13 -18.54
C SER A 474 -13.11 10.76 -19.81
N GLY A 475 -13.06 12.09 -19.94
CA GLY A 475 -13.59 12.80 -21.11
C GLY A 475 -12.75 12.60 -22.37
N ASP A 476 -11.44 12.45 -22.20
CA ASP A 476 -10.48 12.20 -23.28
C ASP A 476 -10.41 10.71 -23.66
N CYS A 477 -10.49 9.81 -22.67
CA CYS A 477 -10.40 8.36 -22.89
C CYS A 477 -11.67 7.75 -23.52
N GLY A 478 -12.82 8.42 -23.43
CA GLY A 478 -14.09 7.96 -23.97
C GLY A 478 -14.90 7.10 -22.99
N ALA A 479 -15.98 6.48 -23.49
CA ALA A 479 -16.87 5.66 -22.66
C ALA A 479 -16.36 4.22 -22.52
N CYS A 480 -16.77 3.54 -21.45
CA CYS A 480 -16.58 2.09 -21.34
C CYS A 480 -17.38 1.36 -22.45
N PRO A 481 -16.82 0.28 -23.02
CA PRO A 481 -17.38 -0.44 -24.17
C PRO A 481 -18.70 -1.18 -23.89
#